data_AF-A0A2E4XYN7-F1
#
_entry.id   AF-A0A2E4XYN7-F1
#
_cell.length_a   1.000
_cell.length_b   1.000
_cell.length_c   1.000
_cell.angle_alpha   90.00
_cell.angle_beta   90.00
_cell.angle_gamma   90.00
#
_symmetry.space_group_name_H-M   'P 1'
#
loop_
_entity.id
_entity.type
_entity.pdbx_description
1 polymer ?
#
loop_
_entity_poly.entity_id
_entity_poly.type
_entity_poly.pdbx_seq_one_letter_code
_entity_poly.pdbx_strand_id
1 'polypeptide(L)'
;MEADIHTAHERELYDELKTLRTKYQETFEAVRQDEIEIAHLMDTEMPKYSKVIIKDAEALEAVAAKHEHDVAAQALREIELAELELVIFGGVGTLLAIVLSVGLSRGIARPVRGITGVMDQLSHGNLTVGVPGQDREDEIGEMATAVEVFKQNMIKNEEMRAE
;
A
#
# COMPACT_ATOMS: atom_id res chain seq x y z
N MET A 1 82.42 33.45 37.16
CA MET A 1 83.20 34.58 36.62
C MET A 1 82.20 35.73 36.47
N GLU A 2 82.02 36.51 37.53
CA GLU A 2 81.15 37.69 37.50
C GLU A 2 81.76 38.70 36.53
N ALA A 3 81.02 39.02 35.46
CA ALA A 3 81.39 40.12 34.58
C ALA A 3 81.24 41.42 35.38
N ASP A 4 82.33 42.18 35.50
CA ASP A 4 82.35 43.43 36.25
C ASP A 4 81.54 44.48 35.46
N ILE A 5 80.33 44.81 35.96
CA ILE A 5 79.37 45.68 35.29
C ILE A 5 79.67 47.12 35.69
N HIS A 6 80.33 47.87 34.82
CA HIS A 6 80.96 49.14 35.20
C HIS A 6 80.03 50.35 35.10
N THR A 7 78.90 50.29 34.38
CA THR A 7 77.96 51.42 34.22
C THR A 7 76.50 51.08 34.58
N ALA A 8 75.68 52.09 34.88
CA ALA A 8 74.25 51.90 35.22
C ALA A 8 73.43 51.32 34.04
N HIS A 9 73.79 51.72 32.82
CA HIS A 9 73.16 51.23 31.59
C HIS A 9 73.45 49.75 31.32
N GLU A 10 74.68 49.28 31.58
CA GLU A 10 75.03 47.86 31.43
C GLU A 10 74.29 46.96 32.44
N ARG A 11 73.98 47.47 33.65
CA ARG A 11 73.15 46.74 34.63
C ARG A 11 71.70 46.60 34.16
N GLU A 12 71.12 47.67 33.59
CA GLU A 12 69.77 47.67 33.03
C GLU A 12 69.63 46.69 31.86
N LEU A 13 70.59 46.72 30.92
CA LEU A 13 70.66 45.77 29.80
C LEU A 13 70.80 44.31 30.28
N TYR A 14 71.59 44.09 31.33
CA TYR A 14 71.74 42.76 31.91
C TYR A 14 70.43 42.25 32.55
N ASP A 15 69.72 43.11 33.28
CA ASP A 15 68.42 42.76 33.89
C ASP A 15 67.33 42.56 32.82
N GLU A 16 67.32 43.34 31.75
CA GLU A 16 66.43 43.16 30.60
C GLU A 16 66.71 41.83 29.90
N LEU A 17 67.98 41.51 29.63
CA LEU A 17 68.39 40.24 29.02
C LEU A 17 68.04 39.04 29.91
N LYS A 18 68.23 39.17 31.23
CA LYS A 18 67.83 38.14 32.20
C LYS A 18 66.33 37.91 32.18
N THR A 19 65.54 38.99 32.12
CA THR A 19 64.07 38.94 32.05
C THR A 19 63.60 38.33 30.73
N LEU A 20 64.18 38.76 29.61
CA LEU A 20 63.86 38.25 28.28
C LEU A 20 64.17 36.75 28.17
N ARG A 21 65.31 36.30 28.70
CA ARG A 21 65.67 34.88 28.76
C ARG A 21 64.65 34.08 29.57
N THR A 22 64.26 34.55 30.75
CA THR A 22 63.26 33.85 31.58
C THR A 22 61.92 33.76 30.84
N LYS A 23 61.46 34.86 30.25
CA LYS A 23 60.22 34.90 29.47
C LYS A 23 60.27 33.98 28.24
N TYR A 24 61.42 33.94 27.55
CA TYR A 24 61.64 33.02 26.44
C TYR A 24 61.56 31.56 26.90
N GLN A 25 62.21 31.22 28.02
CA GLN A 25 62.17 29.86 28.58
C GLN A 25 60.76 29.44 28.97
N GLU A 26 60.02 30.30 29.67
CA GLU A 26 58.63 30.05 30.06
C GLU A 26 57.73 29.84 28.83
N THR A 27 57.86 30.71 27.82
CA THR A 27 57.06 30.62 26.60
C THR A 27 57.43 29.39 25.77
N PHE A 28 58.73 29.08 25.67
CA PHE A 28 59.22 27.89 24.96
C PHE A 28 58.70 26.62 25.61
N GLU A 29 58.72 26.55 26.95
CA GLU A 29 58.22 25.40 27.69
C GLU A 29 56.70 25.24 27.53
N ALA A 30 55.95 26.34 27.55
CA ALA A 30 54.52 26.33 27.29
C ALA A 30 54.20 25.82 25.87
N VAL A 31 54.89 26.34 24.84
CA VAL A 31 54.71 25.88 23.45
C VAL A 31 55.05 24.39 23.30
N ARG A 32 56.12 23.93 23.95
CA ARG A 32 56.49 22.50 23.96
C ARG A 32 55.39 21.64 24.59
N GLN A 33 54.80 22.10 25.68
CA GLN A 33 53.71 21.40 26.36
C GLN A 33 52.48 21.28 25.45
N ASP A 34 52.09 22.38 24.80
CA ASP A 34 50.98 22.41 23.85
C ASP A 34 51.22 21.48 22.66
N GLU A 35 52.44 21.45 22.10
CA GLU A 35 52.79 20.52 21.01
C GLU A 35 52.60 19.06 21.44
N ILE A 36 52.98 18.70 22.66
CA ILE A 36 52.78 17.34 23.20
C ILE A 36 51.29 17.03 23.36
N GLU A 37 50.50 17.99 23.86
CA GLU A 37 49.05 17.81 24.03
C GLU A 37 48.34 17.67 22.68
N ILE A 38 48.69 18.51 21.70
CA ILE A 38 48.17 18.42 20.33
C ILE A 38 48.53 17.06 19.72
N ALA A 39 49.78 16.63 19.86
CA ALA A 39 50.21 15.31 19.37
C ALA A 39 49.42 14.19 20.06
N HIS A 40 49.19 14.26 21.36
CA HIS A 40 48.38 13.26 22.07
C HIS A 40 46.93 13.23 21.58
N LEU A 41 46.31 14.40 21.41
CA LEU A 41 44.97 14.50 20.84
C LEU A 41 44.90 13.94 19.42
N MET A 42 45.86 14.29 18.57
CA MET A 42 45.89 13.87 17.16
C MET A 42 46.23 12.38 16.99
N ASP A 43 47.17 11.85 17.77
CA ASP A 43 47.69 10.49 17.60
C ASP A 43 46.94 9.46 18.44
N THR A 44 46.27 9.89 19.52
CA THR A 44 45.61 8.97 20.47
C THR A 44 44.10 9.15 20.51
N GLU A 45 43.61 10.37 20.77
CA GLU A 45 42.18 10.58 21.01
C GLU A 45 41.37 10.64 19.71
N MET A 46 41.82 11.42 18.72
CA MET A 46 41.14 11.55 17.43
C MET A 46 40.94 10.19 16.73
N PRO A 47 41.92 9.26 16.69
CA PRO A 47 41.72 7.93 16.11
C PRO A 47 40.69 7.08 16.86
N LYS A 48 40.56 7.23 18.19
CA LYS A 48 39.53 6.52 18.96
C LYS A 48 38.14 6.98 18.54
N TYR A 49 37.91 8.29 18.48
CA TYR A 49 36.63 8.85 18.04
C TYR A 49 36.34 8.53 16.57
N SER A 50 37.35 8.61 15.70
CA SER A 50 37.23 8.21 14.30
C SER A 50 36.75 6.76 14.16
N LYS A 51 37.32 5.82 14.92
CA LYS A 51 36.86 4.42 14.90
C LYS A 51 35.41 4.25 15.33
N VAL A 52 34.97 5.00 16.34
CA VAL A 52 33.56 4.96 16.78
C VAL A 52 32.65 5.53 15.70
N ILE A 53 32.99 6.69 15.13
CA ILE A 53 32.22 7.33 14.06
C ILE A 53 32.12 6.40 12.83
N ILE A 54 33.23 5.79 12.42
CA ILE A 54 33.25 4.84 11.30
C ILE A 54 32.36 3.63 11.59
N LYS A 55 32.52 3.02 12.77
CA LYS A 55 31.72 1.87 13.17
C LYS A 55 30.23 2.19 13.22
N ASP A 56 29.87 3.35 13.77
CA ASP A 56 28.46 3.78 13.84
C ASP A 56 27.91 4.09 12.45
N ALA A 57 28.73 4.67 11.55
CA ALA A 57 28.36 4.88 10.15
C ALA A 57 28.13 3.55 9.41
N GLU A 58 29.02 2.57 9.58
CA GLU A 58 28.86 1.22 9.01
C GLU A 58 27.61 0.52 9.56
N ALA A 59 27.34 0.66 10.86
CA ALA A 59 26.14 0.10 11.47
C ALA A 59 24.85 0.76 10.94
N LEU A 60 24.86 2.09 10.78
CA LEU A 60 23.74 2.84 10.19
C LEU A 60 23.50 2.42 8.73
N GLU A 61 24.55 2.28 7.93
CA GLU A 61 24.48 1.81 6.54
C GLU A 61 23.89 0.39 6.48
N ALA A 62 24.34 -0.53 7.33
CA ALA A 62 23.82 -1.88 7.39
C ALA A 62 22.33 -1.93 7.76
N VAL A 63 21.89 -1.09 8.70
CA VAL A 63 20.47 -0.96 9.08
C VAL A 63 19.65 -0.39 7.93
N ALA A 64 20.14 0.65 7.26
CA ALA A 64 19.47 1.26 6.11
C ALA A 64 19.32 0.28 4.94
N ALA A 65 20.39 -0.42 4.57
CA ALA A 65 20.37 -1.43 3.51
C ALA A 65 19.38 -2.56 3.81
N LYS A 66 19.36 -3.03 5.07
CA LYS A 66 18.38 -4.04 5.49
C LYS A 66 16.94 -3.51 5.40
N HIS A 67 16.70 -2.29 5.87
CA HIS A 67 15.37 -1.69 5.81
C HIS A 67 14.87 -1.52 4.38
N GLU A 68 15.72 -1.12 3.43
CA GLU A 68 15.34 -0.97 2.03
C GLU A 68 14.90 -2.31 1.41
N HIS A 69 15.65 -3.38 1.65
CA HIS A 69 15.30 -4.73 1.20
C HIS A 69 14.01 -5.25 1.86
N ASP A 70 13.87 -5.07 3.17
CA ASP A 70 12.70 -5.54 3.91
C ASP A 70 11.43 -4.78 3.48
N VAL A 71 11.51 -3.46 3.27
CA VAL A 71 10.39 -2.63 2.79
C VAL A 71 9.96 -3.05 1.38
N ALA A 72 10.92 -3.28 0.47
CA ALA A 72 10.60 -3.75 -0.88
C ALA A 72 9.93 -5.15 -0.84
N ALA A 73 10.44 -6.06 -0.03
CA ALA A 73 9.86 -7.39 0.13
C ALA A 73 8.47 -7.37 0.78
N GLN A 74 8.25 -6.47 1.74
CA GLN A 74 6.94 -6.25 2.37
C GLN A 74 5.93 -5.70 1.36
N ALA A 75 6.30 -4.69 0.59
CA ALA A 75 5.44 -4.10 -0.44
C ALA A 75 5.00 -5.15 -1.49
N LEU A 76 5.92 -6.02 -1.93
CA LEU A 76 5.59 -7.09 -2.87
C LEU A 76 4.59 -8.11 -2.29
N ARG A 77 4.73 -8.47 -1.01
CA ARG A 77 3.78 -9.38 -0.33
C ARG A 77 2.41 -8.75 -0.14
N GLU A 78 2.35 -7.47 0.19
CA GLU A 78 1.08 -6.74 0.30
C GLU A 78 0.35 -6.69 -1.05
N ILE A 79 1.09 -6.45 -2.14
CA ILE A 79 0.53 -6.50 -3.50
C ILE A 79 -0.03 -7.90 -3.82
N GLU A 80 0.70 -8.97 -3.50
CA GLU A 80 0.25 -10.35 -3.77
C GLU A 80 -1.06 -10.70 -3.02
N LEU A 81 -1.17 -10.30 -1.76
CA LEU A 81 -2.40 -10.51 -0.98
C LEU A 81 -3.57 -9.70 -1.54
N ALA A 82 -3.34 -8.44 -1.92
CA ALA A 82 -4.36 -7.58 -2.51
C ALA A 82 -4.86 -8.12 -3.87
N GLU A 83 -3.96 -8.67 -4.69
CA GLU A 83 -4.32 -9.32 -5.96
C GLU A 83 -5.21 -10.54 -5.73
N LEU A 84 -4.87 -11.40 -4.77
CA LEU A 84 -5.68 -12.57 -4.44
C LEU A 84 -7.07 -12.18 -3.95
N GLU A 85 -7.18 -11.18 -3.09
CA GLU A 85 -8.46 -10.65 -2.61
C GLU A 85 -9.33 -10.14 -3.77
N LEU A 86 -8.74 -9.35 -4.68
CA LEU A 86 -9.44 -8.83 -5.85
C LEU A 86 -9.96 -9.96 -6.75
N VAL A 87 -9.15 -11.00 -6.99
CA VAL A 87 -9.54 -12.17 -7.77
C VAL A 87 -10.68 -12.94 -7.09
N ILE A 88 -10.64 -13.13 -5.77
CA ILE A 88 -11.68 -13.83 -5.02
C ILE A 88 -12.99 -13.04 -5.07
N PHE A 89 -12.97 -11.75 -4.69
CA PHE A 89 -14.18 -10.92 -4.69
C PHE A 89 -14.74 -10.74 -6.10
N GLY A 90 -13.88 -10.49 -7.08
CA GLY A 90 -14.28 -10.41 -8.49
C GLY A 90 -14.88 -11.71 -9.01
N GLY A 91 -14.28 -12.85 -8.67
CA GLY A 91 -14.77 -14.18 -9.04
C GLY A 91 -16.12 -14.51 -8.41
N VAL A 92 -16.26 -14.31 -7.10
CA VAL A 92 -17.52 -14.53 -6.37
C VAL A 92 -18.62 -13.61 -6.90
N GLY A 93 -18.33 -12.31 -7.08
CA GLY A 93 -19.29 -11.35 -7.62
C GLY A 93 -19.77 -11.73 -9.02
N THR A 94 -18.85 -12.17 -9.89
CA THR A 94 -19.18 -12.64 -11.24
C THR A 94 -20.03 -13.90 -11.22
N LEU A 95 -19.69 -14.89 -10.39
CA LEU A 95 -20.47 -16.11 -10.25
C LEU A 95 -21.89 -15.84 -9.74
N LEU A 96 -22.04 -14.99 -8.73
CA LEU A 96 -23.34 -14.57 -8.22
C LEU A 96 -24.17 -13.88 -9.31
N ALA A 97 -23.56 -12.97 -10.08
CA ALA A 97 -24.24 -12.30 -11.18
C ALA A 97 -24.73 -13.30 -12.25
N ILE A 98 -23.93 -14.31 -12.60
CA ILE A 98 -24.32 -15.36 -13.55
C ILE A 98 -25.48 -16.19 -13.00
N VAL A 99 -25.40 -16.62 -11.73
CA VAL A 99 -26.44 -17.43 -11.10
C VAL A 99 -27.76 -16.66 -11.05
N LEU A 100 -27.73 -15.40 -10.61
CA LEU A 100 -28.92 -14.56 -10.55
C LEU A 100 -29.49 -14.29 -11.95
N SER A 101 -28.64 -13.99 -12.93
CA SER A 101 -29.06 -13.76 -14.32
C SER A 101 -29.76 -14.99 -14.90
N VAL A 102 -29.18 -16.18 -14.70
CA VAL A 102 -29.76 -17.44 -15.15
C VAL A 102 -31.06 -17.74 -14.40
N GLY A 103 -31.09 -17.54 -13.09
CA GLY A 103 -32.26 -17.73 -12.24
C GLY A 103 -33.43 -16.85 -12.65
N LEU A 104 -33.22 -15.55 -12.80
CA LEU A 104 -34.24 -14.60 -13.25
C LEU A 104 -34.70 -14.87 -14.69
N SER A 105 -33.76 -15.23 -15.57
CA SER A 105 -34.09 -15.56 -16.96
C SER A 105 -35.02 -16.78 -17.06
N ARG A 106 -34.69 -17.87 -16.34
CA ARG A 106 -35.46 -19.12 -16.38
C ARG A 106 -36.71 -19.08 -15.50
N GLY A 107 -36.64 -18.40 -14.35
CA GLY A 107 -37.73 -18.33 -13.38
C GLY A 107 -38.84 -17.36 -13.78
N ILE A 108 -38.48 -16.23 -14.41
CA ILE A 108 -39.42 -15.14 -14.68
C ILE A 108 -39.45 -14.78 -16.17
N ALA A 109 -38.32 -14.33 -16.74
CA ALA A 109 -38.34 -13.68 -18.05
C ALA A 109 -38.81 -14.62 -19.18
N ARG A 110 -38.42 -15.89 -19.16
CA ARG A 110 -38.82 -16.89 -20.15
C ARG A 110 -40.31 -17.29 -20.00
N PRO A 111 -40.79 -17.72 -18.81
CA PRO A 111 -42.21 -17.99 -18.60
C PRO A 111 -43.13 -16.83 -18.97
N VAL A 112 -42.80 -15.60 -18.55
CA VAL A 112 -43.59 -14.39 -18.88
C VAL A 112 -43.69 -14.22 -20.39
N ARG A 113 -42.57 -14.30 -21.13
CA ARG A 113 -42.60 -14.27 -22.61
C ARG A 113 -43.42 -15.40 -23.22
N GLY A 114 -43.39 -16.59 -22.62
CA GLY A 114 -44.20 -17.72 -23.05
C GLY A 114 -45.69 -17.41 -22.97
N ILE A 115 -46.16 -16.93 -21.81
CA ILE A 115 -47.54 -16.51 -21.60
C ILE A 115 -47.93 -15.38 -22.57
N THR A 116 -47.06 -14.36 -22.72
CA THR A 116 -47.32 -13.26 -23.67
C THR A 116 -47.45 -13.77 -25.12
N GLY A 117 -46.59 -14.69 -25.55
CA GLY A 117 -46.65 -15.26 -26.90
C GLY A 117 -47.87 -16.15 -27.13
N VAL A 118 -48.40 -16.80 -26.09
CA VAL A 118 -49.66 -17.54 -26.16
C VAL A 118 -50.83 -16.59 -26.31
N MET A 119 -50.87 -15.52 -25.52
CA MET A 119 -51.92 -14.51 -25.62
C MET A 119 -51.95 -13.84 -27.00
N ASP A 120 -50.78 -13.59 -27.58
CA ASP A 120 -50.66 -13.10 -28.96
C ASP A 120 -51.25 -14.09 -29.98
N GLN A 121 -50.98 -15.39 -29.84
CA GLN A 121 -51.58 -16.39 -30.74
C GLN A 121 -53.10 -16.49 -30.60
N LEU A 122 -53.61 -16.44 -29.36
CA LEU A 122 -55.05 -16.45 -29.10
C LEU A 122 -55.74 -15.22 -29.70
N SER A 123 -55.12 -14.04 -29.62
CA SER A 123 -55.67 -12.80 -30.19
C SER A 123 -55.75 -12.86 -31.73
N HIS A 124 -54.86 -13.62 -32.36
CA HIS A 124 -54.88 -13.91 -33.80
C HIS A 124 -55.80 -15.10 -34.17
N GLY A 125 -56.59 -15.63 -33.23
CA GLY A 125 -57.58 -16.69 -33.47
C GLY A 125 -57.02 -18.11 -33.45
N ASN A 126 -55.75 -18.32 -33.08
CA ASN A 126 -55.20 -19.67 -32.94
C ASN A 126 -55.61 -20.29 -31.60
N LEU A 127 -56.73 -21.00 -31.58
CA LEU A 127 -57.24 -21.68 -30.38
C LEU A 127 -56.57 -23.04 -30.11
N THR A 128 -55.63 -23.48 -30.94
CA THR A 128 -54.92 -24.76 -30.75
C THR A 128 -53.67 -24.63 -29.88
N VAL A 129 -53.20 -23.41 -29.61
CA VAL A 129 -51.99 -23.14 -28.83
C VAL A 129 -52.13 -23.66 -27.39
N GLY A 130 -51.12 -24.37 -26.89
CA GLY A 130 -51.07 -24.81 -25.49
C GLY A 130 -50.57 -23.70 -24.56
N VAL A 131 -51.18 -23.57 -23.38
CA VAL A 131 -50.74 -22.60 -22.36
C VAL A 131 -49.72 -23.27 -21.42
N PRO A 132 -48.43 -22.88 -21.46
CA PRO A 132 -47.39 -23.50 -20.63
C PRO A 132 -47.45 -23.01 -19.18
N GLY A 133 -46.99 -23.84 -18.24
CA GLY A 133 -46.75 -23.42 -16.85
C GLY A 133 -47.97 -23.35 -15.93
N GLN A 134 -49.05 -24.06 -16.27
CA GLN A 134 -50.26 -24.18 -15.43
C GLN A 134 -50.02 -24.98 -14.13
N ASP A 135 -48.93 -25.74 -14.07
CA ASP A 135 -48.48 -26.53 -12.93
C ASP A 135 -47.64 -25.74 -11.92
N ARG A 136 -47.37 -24.45 -12.21
CA ARG A 136 -46.60 -23.59 -11.29
C ARG A 136 -47.47 -23.12 -10.13
N GLU A 137 -46.87 -23.06 -8.95
CA GLU A 137 -47.51 -22.61 -7.70
C GLU A 137 -47.21 -21.14 -7.35
N ASP A 138 -46.69 -20.37 -8.31
CA ASP A 138 -46.37 -18.94 -8.15
C ASP A 138 -47.31 -18.04 -8.98
N GLU A 139 -47.09 -16.72 -8.90
CA GLU A 139 -47.91 -15.73 -9.61
C GLU A 139 -47.90 -15.95 -11.14
N ILE A 140 -46.84 -16.56 -11.68
CA ILE A 140 -46.76 -16.91 -13.09
C ILE A 140 -47.69 -18.08 -13.43
N GLY A 141 -47.86 -19.04 -12.51
CA GLY A 141 -48.84 -20.12 -12.64
C GLY A 141 -50.28 -19.62 -12.58
N GLU A 142 -50.56 -18.66 -11.71
CA GLU A 142 -51.86 -17.98 -11.66
C GLU A 142 -52.17 -17.29 -13.00
N MET A 143 -51.18 -16.59 -13.58
CA MET A 143 -51.29 -16.00 -14.91
C MET A 143 -51.55 -17.06 -16.00
N ALA A 144 -50.84 -18.18 -15.97
CA ALA A 144 -51.03 -19.27 -16.93
C ALA A 144 -52.46 -19.85 -16.86
N THR A 145 -52.96 -20.08 -15.65
CA THR A 145 -54.32 -20.59 -15.40
C THR A 145 -55.37 -19.61 -15.93
N ALA A 146 -55.20 -18.31 -15.70
CA ALA A 146 -56.11 -17.29 -16.21
C ALA A 146 -56.15 -17.25 -17.75
N VAL A 147 -54.99 -17.40 -18.41
CA VAL A 147 -54.92 -17.46 -19.87
C VAL A 147 -55.58 -18.72 -20.43
N GLU A 148 -55.47 -19.87 -19.74
CA GLU A 148 -56.20 -21.09 -20.13
C GLU A 148 -57.72 -20.88 -20.04
N VAL A 149 -58.22 -20.30 -18.95
CA VAL A 149 -59.66 -19.97 -18.82
C VAL A 149 -60.12 -19.04 -19.95
N PHE A 150 -59.32 -18.04 -20.32
CA PHE A 150 -59.62 -17.15 -21.43
C PHE A 150 -59.71 -17.91 -22.77
N LYS A 151 -58.76 -18.80 -23.06
CA LYS A 151 -58.79 -19.66 -24.24
C LYS A 151 -60.04 -20.54 -24.29
N GLN A 152 -60.40 -21.18 -23.18
CA GLN A 152 -61.61 -22.03 -23.10
C GLN A 152 -62.88 -21.23 -23.39
N ASN A 153 -62.97 -19.99 -22.89
CA ASN A 153 -64.08 -19.10 -23.20
C ASN A 153 -64.15 -18.72 -24.70
N MET A 154 -63.00 -18.53 -25.36
CA MET A 154 -62.96 -18.29 -26.81
C MET A 154 -63.46 -19.50 -27.60
N ILE A 155 -62.99 -20.70 -27.27
CA ILE A 155 -63.44 -21.95 -27.92
C ILE A 155 -64.94 -22.12 -27.79
N LYS A 156 -65.47 -21.97 -26.57
CA LYS A 156 -66.91 -22.09 -26.32
C LYS A 156 -67.73 -21.06 -27.10
N ASN A 157 -67.23 -19.83 -27.24
CA ASN A 157 -67.89 -18.81 -28.06
C ASN A 157 -67.86 -19.13 -29.56
N GLU A 158 -66.79 -19.75 -30.06
CA GLU A 158 -66.69 -20.23 -31.44
C GLU A 158 -67.71 -21.35 -31.70
N GLU A 159 -67.80 -22.31 -30.78
CA GLU A 159 -68.78 -23.42 -30.83
C GLU A 159 -70.22 -22.90 -30.84
N MET A 160 -70.56 -21.97 -29.95
CA MET A 160 -71.91 -21.36 -29.90
C MET A 160 -72.26 -20.54 -31.15
N ARG A 161 -71.27 -20.07 -31.93
CA ARG A 161 -71.51 -19.35 -33.20
C ARG A 161 -71.69 -20.29 -34.38
N ALA A 162 -71.25 -21.54 -34.25
CA ALA A 162 -71.36 -22.56 -35.29
C ALA A 162 -72.68 -23.37 -35.21
N GLU A 163 -73.39 -23.29 -34.08
CA GLU A 163 -74.79 -23.74 -33.91
C GLU A 163 -75.79 -22.72 -34.45
#